data_AF-A0A1B6D8M8-F1
#
_entry.id   AF-A0A1B6D8M8-F1
#
_cell.length_a   1.000
_cell.length_b   1.000
_cell.length_c   1.000
_cell.angle_alpha   90.00
_cell.angle_beta   90.00
_cell.angle_gamma   90.00
#
_symmetry.space_group_name_H-M   'P 1'
#
loop_
_entity.id
_entity.type
_entity.pdbx_description
1 polymer ?
#
loop_
_entity_poly.entity_id
_entity_poly.type
_entity_poly.pdbx_seq_one_letter_code
_entity_poly.pdbx_strand_id
1 'polypeptide(L)'
;MHTGWRRRKRLIERANLIHLMDLAIVKEGGVTELTHEEMRWACLFRGLNPANMKNEDMMTWLNDWITVSKCLNQESWSLLLHCPVLLAYNHPSNWVLFH
;
A
#
# COMPACT_ATOMS: atom_id res chain seq x y z
N MET A 1 13.22 14.33 -24.06
CA MET A 1 12.52 13.30 -23.27
C MET A 1 11.04 13.67 -23.15
N HIS A 2 10.15 12.92 -23.80
CA HIS A 2 8.70 13.17 -23.74
C HIS A 2 8.14 13.01 -22.32
N THR A 3 7.17 13.85 -21.94
CA THR A 3 6.55 13.93 -20.60
C THR A 3 5.98 12.59 -20.11
N GLY A 4 5.42 11.78 -21.01
CA GLY A 4 4.88 10.45 -20.71
C GLY A 4 5.93 9.47 -20.17
N TRP A 5 7.16 9.52 -20.70
CA TRP A 5 8.24 8.64 -20.23
C TRP A 5 8.66 8.97 -18.79
N ARG A 6 8.72 10.26 -18.44
CA ARG A 6 9.00 10.72 -17.07
C ARG A 6 7.91 10.27 -16.09
N ARG A 7 6.64 10.26 -16.50
CA ARG A 7 5.52 9.77 -15.67
C ARG A 7 5.63 8.27 -15.41
N ARG A 8 5.88 7.47 -16.46
CA ARG A 8 6.07 6.02 -16.32
C ARG A 8 7.25 5.66 -15.42
N LYS A 9 8.38 6.35 -15.58
CA LYS A 9 9.56 6.15 -14.72
C LYS A 9 9.24 6.38 -13.23
N ARG A 10 8.56 7.49 -12.90
CA ARG A 10 8.16 7.77 -11.51
C ARG A 10 7.20 6.72 -10.93
N LEU A 11 6.27 6.21 -11.74
CA LEU A 11 5.35 5.15 -11.31
C LEU A 11 6.10 3.86 -10.99
N ILE A 12 7.05 3.48 -11.86
CA ILE A 12 7.94 2.35 -11.66
C ILE A 12 8.74 2.49 -10.37
N GLU A 13 9.38 3.65 -10.16
CA GLU A 13 10.15 3.93 -8.94
C GLU A 13 9.27 3.84 -7.69
N ARG A 14 8.03 4.34 -7.77
CA ARG A 14 7.05 4.25 -6.67
C ARG A 14 6.63 2.81 -6.39
N ALA A 15 6.35 2.01 -7.42
CA ALA A 15 5.98 0.60 -7.26
C ALA A 15 7.12 -0.19 -6.61
N ASN A 16 8.36 0.06 -7.06
CA ASN A 16 9.54 -0.56 -6.49
C ASN A 16 9.70 -0.20 -5.01
N LEU A 17 9.55 1.08 -4.66
CA LEU A 17 9.64 1.53 -3.26
C LEU A 17 8.59 0.85 -2.37
N ILE A 18 7.32 0.80 -2.82
CA ILE A 18 6.25 0.12 -2.07
C ILE A 18 6.59 -1.37 -1.87
N HIS A 19 7.00 -2.05 -2.93
CA HIS A 19 7.32 -3.47 -2.87
C HIS A 19 8.50 -3.76 -1.93
N LEU A 20 9.57 -2.97 -2.00
CA LEU A 20 10.72 -3.11 -1.08
C LEU A 20 10.33 -2.87 0.37
N MET A 21 9.44 -1.90 0.63
CA MET A 21 8.92 -1.66 1.99
C MET A 21 8.06 -2.82 2.48
N ASP A 22 7.23 -3.41 1.62
CA ASP A 22 6.44 -4.60 1.97
C ASP A 22 7.33 -5.80 2.32
N LEU A 23 8.39 -6.03 1.53
CA LEU A 23 9.38 -7.07 1.82
C LEU A 23 10.14 -6.80 3.12
N ALA A 24 10.47 -5.53 3.42
CA ALA A 24 11.11 -5.15 4.67
C ALA A 24 10.20 -5.44 5.88
N ILE A 25 8.92 -5.08 5.82
CA ILE A 25 7.94 -5.39 6.88
C ILE A 25 7.90 -6.90 7.12
N VAL A 26 7.82 -7.72 6.06
CA VAL A 26 7.83 -9.19 6.20
C VAL A 26 9.12 -9.68 6.86
N LYS A 27 10.26 -9.11 6.48
CA LYS A 27 11.57 -9.49 7.03
C LYS A 27 11.74 -9.10 8.50
N GLU A 28 11.12 -8.02 8.94
CA GLU A 28 11.22 -7.49 10.30
C GLU A 28 10.22 -8.12 11.29
N GLY A 29 9.46 -9.13 10.87
CA GLY A 29 8.52 -9.87 11.73
C GLY A 29 7.05 -9.67 11.39
N GLY A 30 6.75 -8.89 10.35
CA GLY A 30 5.40 -8.66 9.84
C GLY A 30 4.71 -7.45 10.46
N VAL A 31 3.42 -7.30 10.15
CA VAL A 31 2.64 -6.11 10.55
C VAL A 31 2.48 -5.99 12.06
N THR A 32 2.56 -7.10 12.80
CA THR A 32 2.42 -7.12 14.27
C THR A 32 3.55 -6.40 15.00
N GLU A 33 4.72 -6.29 14.38
CA GLU A 33 5.88 -5.60 14.95
C GLU A 33 5.85 -4.09 14.70
N LEU A 34 4.94 -3.61 13.85
CA LEU A 34 4.81 -2.17 13.59
C LEU A 34 4.12 -1.47 14.75
N THR A 35 4.66 -0.33 15.16
CA THR A 35 3.97 0.59 16.05
C THR A 35 2.69 1.13 15.38
N HIS A 36 1.79 1.67 16.19
CA HIS A 36 0.56 2.29 15.70
C HIS A 36 0.82 3.37 14.64
N GLU A 37 1.84 4.22 14.86
CA GLU A 37 2.17 5.31 13.95
C GLU A 37 2.73 4.79 12.62
N GLU A 38 3.62 3.79 12.66
CA GLU A 38 4.16 3.15 11.46
C GLU A 38 3.07 2.46 10.65
N MET A 39 2.13 1.79 11.31
CA MET A 39 1.00 1.14 10.66
C MET A 39 0.07 2.16 10.00
N ARG A 40 -0.24 3.26 10.69
CA ARG A 40 -1.03 4.37 10.16
C ARG A 40 -0.36 4.96 8.93
N TRP A 41 0.95 5.22 9.00
CA TRP A 41 1.72 5.77 7.89
C TRP A 41 1.81 4.77 6.72
N ALA A 42 2.00 3.49 7.00
CA ALA A 42 2.05 2.43 6.00
C ALA A 42 0.73 2.30 5.23
N CYS A 43 -0.41 2.39 5.91
CA CYS A 43 -1.74 2.43 5.29
C CYS A 43 -1.89 3.65 4.39
N LEU A 44 -1.58 4.84 4.90
CA LEU A 44 -1.66 6.10 4.14
C LEU A 44 -0.78 6.08 2.89
N PHE A 45 0.46 5.59 3.01
CA PHE A 45 1.42 5.52 1.92
C PHE A 45 0.92 4.66 0.74
N ARG A 46 0.07 3.67 1.03
CA ARG A 46 -0.56 2.74 0.08
C ARG A 46 -1.99 3.15 -0.32
N GLY A 47 -2.46 4.32 0.13
CA GLY A 47 -3.72 4.92 -0.32
C GLY A 47 -4.97 4.59 0.50
N LEU A 48 -4.81 3.98 1.67
CA LEU A 48 -5.90 3.81 2.65
C LEU A 48 -5.88 4.99 3.64
N ASN A 49 -7.02 5.62 3.92
CA ASN A 49 -7.13 6.65 4.95
C ASN A 49 -7.35 6.03 6.34
N PRO A 50 -6.37 6.11 7.27
CA PRO A 50 -6.48 5.49 8.58
C PRO A 50 -7.13 6.39 9.64
N ALA A 51 -7.62 7.60 9.29
CA ALA A 51 -8.04 8.62 10.25
C ALA A 51 -8.99 8.14 11.34
N ASN A 52 -9.95 7.27 10.98
CA ASN A 52 -10.98 6.74 11.88
C ASN A 52 -10.96 5.20 11.95
N MET A 53 -9.83 4.57 11.61
CA MET A 53 -9.70 3.11 11.65
C MET A 53 -9.20 2.64 13.01
N LYS A 54 -9.72 1.49 13.47
CA LYS A 54 -9.13 0.81 14.63
C LYS A 54 -7.80 0.17 14.23
N ASN A 55 -6.98 -0.15 15.23
CA ASN A 55 -5.68 -0.77 14.99
C ASN A 55 -5.81 -2.13 14.32
N GLU A 56 -6.81 -2.90 14.73
CA GLU A 56 -7.08 -4.23 14.20
C GLU A 56 -7.49 -4.17 12.73
N ASP A 57 -8.25 -3.14 12.33
CA ASP A 57 -8.68 -2.93 10.95
C ASP A 57 -7.49 -2.54 10.06
N MET A 58 -6.61 -1.64 10.55
CA MET A 58 -5.38 -1.27 9.85
C MET A 58 -4.44 -2.46 9.69
N MET A 59 -4.29 -3.26 10.76
CA MET A 59 -3.46 -4.46 10.75
C MET A 59 -3.99 -5.48 9.75
N THR A 60 -5.31 -5.72 9.74
CA THR A 60 -5.96 -6.65 8.81
C THR A 60 -5.74 -6.19 7.38
N TRP A 61 -6.04 -4.92 7.08
CA TRP A 61 -5.87 -4.37 5.74
C TRP A 61 -4.41 -4.43 5.25
N LEU A 62 -3.45 -4.10 6.11
CA LEU A 62 -2.03 -4.12 5.73
C LEU A 62 -1.52 -5.55 5.52
N ASN A 63 -2.01 -6.52 6.29
CA ASN A 63 -1.72 -7.94 6.06
C ASN A 63 -2.30 -8.44 4.73
N ASP A 64 -3.53 -8.05 4.39
CA ASP A 64 -4.17 -8.39 3.11
C ASP A 64 -3.38 -7.77 1.94
N TRP A 65 -2.97 -6.51 2.07
CA TRP A 65 -2.11 -5.83 1.11
C TRP A 65 -0.81 -6.60 0.89
N ILE A 66 -0.08 -6.90 1.96
CA ILE A 66 1.24 -7.55 1.91
C ILE A 66 1.13 -8.97 1.35
N THR A 67 0.03 -9.66 1.63
CA THR A 67 -0.24 -11.00 1.08
C THR A 67 -0.26 -11.00 -0.44
N VAL A 68 -0.81 -9.93 -1.05
CA VAL A 68 -0.77 -9.75 -2.50
C VAL A 68 0.61 -9.26 -2.95
N SER A 69 1.11 -8.18 -2.34
CA SER A 69 2.28 -7.47 -2.87
C SER A 69 3.58 -8.27 -2.81
N LYS A 70 3.74 -9.15 -1.81
CA LYS A 70 4.92 -10.04 -1.69
C LYS A 70 5.00 -11.09 -2.81
N CYS A 71 3.88 -11.41 -3.44
CA CYS A 71 3.80 -12.38 -4.53
C CYS A 71 4.05 -11.73 -5.91
N LEU A 72 4.14 -10.40 -5.98
CA LEU A 72 4.34 -9.67 -7.21
C LEU A 72 5.83 -9.50 -7.52
N ASN A 73 6.13 -9.34 -8.81
CA ASN A 73 7.46 -9.06 -9.31
C ASN A 73 7.43 -7.79 -10.19
N GLN A 74 8.58 -7.44 -10.75
CA GLN A 74 8.76 -6.25 -11.58
C GLN A 74 7.83 -6.22 -12.81
N GLU A 75 7.50 -7.38 -13.38
CA GLU A 75 6.59 -7.48 -14.54
C GLU A 75 5.14 -7.16 -14.16
N SER A 76 4.80 -7.30 -12.87
CA SER A 76 3.46 -7.12 -12.32
C SER A 76 3.27 -5.82 -11.53
N TRP A 77 4.20 -4.86 -11.61
CA TRP A 77 4.09 -3.59 -10.87
C TRP A 77 2.84 -2.78 -11.20
N SER A 78 2.30 -2.90 -12.41
CA SER A 78 1.03 -2.27 -12.74
C SER A 78 -0.10 -2.75 -11.82
N LEU A 79 -0.13 -4.05 -11.49
CA LEU A 79 -1.11 -4.60 -10.56
C LEU A 79 -0.93 -4.01 -9.15
N LEU A 80 0.30 -3.95 -8.64
CA LEU A 80 0.60 -3.35 -7.34
C LEU A 80 0.11 -1.89 -7.25
N LEU A 81 0.30 -1.12 -8.31
CA LEU A 81 -0.14 0.27 -8.38
C LEU A 81 -1.68 0.42 -8.46
N HIS A 82 -2.40 -0.63 -8.87
CA HIS A 82 -3.86 -0.68 -8.89
C HIS A 82 -4.47 -1.31 -7.63
N CYS A 83 -3.70 -2.01 -6.81
CA CYS A 83 -4.14 -2.57 -5.52
C CYS A 83 -4.86 -1.57 -4.60
N PRO A 84 -4.50 -0.27 -4.52
CA PRO A 84 -5.25 0.67 -3.69
C PRO A 84 -6.72 0.76 -4.13
N VAL A 85 -6.98 0.69 -5.43
CA VAL A 85 -8.35 0.70 -5.95
C VAL A 85 -9.03 -0.65 -5.70
N LEU A 86 -8.32 -1.75 -5.96
CA LEU A 86 -8.90 -3.09 -5.86
C LEU A 86 -9.17 -3.54 -4.41
N LEU A 87 -8.35 -3.10 -3.46
CA LEU A 87 -8.39 -3.52 -2.05
C LEU A 87 -8.93 -2.44 -1.10
N ALA A 88 -8.77 -1.14 -1.41
CA ALA A 88 -9.10 -0.07 -0.47
C ALA A 88 -10.24 0.86 -0.94
N TYR A 89 -10.59 0.90 -2.23
CA TYR A 89 -11.59 1.85 -2.73
C TYR A 89 -12.97 1.63 -2.10
N ASN A 90 -13.37 0.36 -1.93
CA ASN A 90 -14.64 0.01 -1.31
C ASN A 90 -14.57 -0.08 0.22
N HIS A 91 -13.44 0.28 0.84
CA HIS A 91 -13.34 0.26 2.30
C HIS A 91 -14.17 1.41 2.90
N PRO A 92 -15.04 1.16 3.90
CA PRO A 92 -15.93 2.19 4.46
C PRO A 92 -15.21 3.47 4.92
N SER A 93 -13.97 3.35 5.43
CA SER A 93 -13.16 4.48 5.89
C SER A 93 -12.73 5.43 4.75
N ASN A 94 -12.69 4.97 3.50
CA ASN A 94 -12.39 5.81 2.35
C ASN A 94 -13.63 6.54 1.80
N TRP A 95 -14.85 6.19 2.24
CA TRP A 95 -16.08 6.86 1.79
C TRP A 95 -16.20 8.31 2.27
N VAL A 96 -15.52 8.64 3.37
CA VAL A 96 -15.40 10.00 3.90
C VAL A 96 -14.67 10.93 2.90
N LEU A 97 -13.91 10.39 1.94
CA LEU A 97 -13.22 11.19 0.92
C LEU A 97 -14.12 11.57 -0.27
N PHE A 98 -15.32 11.01 -0.37
CA PHE A 98 -16.26 11.29 -1.49
C PHE A 98 -17.37 12.29 -1.13
N HIS A 99 -17.39 12.80 0.10
CA HIS A 99 -18.34 13.79 0.61
C HIS A 99 -17.59 15.02 1.12
#